data_AF-A0A2T0X6S5-F1
#
_entry.id   AF-A0A2T0X6S5-F1
#
_cell.length_a   1.000
_cell.length_b   1.000
_cell.length_c   1.000
_cell.angle_alpha   90.00
_cell.angle_beta   90.00
_cell.angle_gamma   90.00
#
_symmetry.space_group_name_H-M   'P 1'
#
loop_
_entity.id
_entity.type
_entity.pdbx_description
1 polymer ?
#
loop_
_entity_poly.entity_id
_entity_poly.type
_entity_poly.pdbx_seq_one_letter_code
_entity_poly.pdbx_strand_id
1 'polypeptide(L)'
;MRRAALLCLLGGGALADGLPSGLAPVLEDARIETRPGMAGEEVWATFRFIAEGLTDYEQVAGDFDPLCAGVARPALVAAGREADVIVVALTDRPVPRGAVDLDAVQFFESFVPSAAGCDPLQW
;
A
#
# COMPACT_ATOMS: atom_id res chain seq x y z
N MET A 1 3.20 13.95 -19.89
CA MET A 1 4.49 13.56 -19.26
C MET A 1 4.14 13.03 -17.87
N ARG A 2 4.28 11.71 -17.63
CA ARG A 2 3.93 11.08 -16.34
C ARG A 2 4.93 11.53 -15.28
N ARG A 3 4.50 12.35 -14.32
CA ARG A 3 5.31 12.70 -13.14
C ARG A 3 5.05 11.64 -12.06
N ALA A 4 5.81 10.54 -12.11
CA ALA A 4 5.93 9.65 -10.97
C ALA A 4 6.87 10.31 -9.95
N ALA A 5 6.40 10.55 -8.74
CA ALA A 5 7.25 10.99 -7.65
C ALA A 5 7.53 9.78 -6.76
N LEU A 6 8.79 9.33 -6.73
CA LEU A 6 9.25 8.33 -5.78
C LEU A 6 9.43 9.03 -4.43
N LEU A 7 8.68 8.61 -3.41
CA LEU A 7 8.99 8.99 -2.04
C LEU A 7 10.05 8.00 -1.53
N CYS A 8 11.33 8.36 -1.67
CA CYS A 8 12.41 7.60 -1.04
C CYS A 8 12.39 7.88 0.47
N LEU A 9 11.75 7.00 1.24
CA LEU A 9 12.03 6.86 2.66
C LEU A 9 13.43 6.23 2.78
N LEU A 10 14.42 7.01 3.21
CA LEU A 10 15.78 6.51 3.43
C LEU A 10 15.76 5.50 4.59
N GLY A 11 15.95 4.22 4.25
CA GLY A 11 16.58 3.20 5.09
C GLY A 11 15.99 2.98 6.47
N GLY A 12 14.86 2.28 6.53
CA GLY A 12 14.24 1.79 7.76
C GLY A 12 12.79 1.45 7.47
N GLY A 13 12.55 0.25 6.91
CA GLY A 13 11.19 -0.21 6.64
C GLY A 13 10.36 -0.08 7.90
N ALA A 14 9.25 0.67 7.83
CA ALA A 14 8.32 0.72 8.94
C ALA A 14 7.78 -0.70 9.12
N LEU A 15 8.07 -1.30 10.28
CA LEU A 15 7.51 -2.58 10.68
C LEU A 15 6.06 -2.33 11.11
N ALA A 16 5.14 -3.07 10.51
CA ALA A 16 3.78 -3.14 11.00
C ALA A 16 3.69 -4.34 11.96
N ASP A 17 3.86 -4.06 13.25
CA ASP A 17 3.74 -5.06 14.32
C ASP A 17 2.33 -5.13 14.89
N GLY A 18 1.93 -6.31 15.36
CA GLY A 18 0.64 -6.51 16.03
C GLY A 18 -0.57 -6.52 15.08
N LEU A 19 -0.34 -6.86 13.81
CA LEU A 19 -1.42 -7.07 12.84
C LEU A 19 -2.27 -8.31 13.19
N PRO A 20 -3.56 -8.33 12.83
CA PRO A 20 -4.45 -9.46 13.09
C PRO A 20 -3.93 -10.83 12.61
N SER A 21 -3.23 -10.87 11.47
CA SER A 21 -2.62 -12.11 10.95
C SER A 21 -1.45 -12.63 11.80
N GLY A 22 -0.87 -11.79 12.65
CA GLY A 22 0.38 -12.06 13.36
C GLY A 22 1.64 -11.96 12.50
N LEU A 23 1.51 -11.65 11.21
CA LEU A 23 2.66 -11.34 10.34
C LEU A 23 3.28 -9.99 10.72
N ALA A 24 4.53 -9.79 10.31
CA ALA A 24 5.25 -8.53 10.46
C ALA A 24 5.70 -7.98 9.09
N PRO A 25 4.77 -7.46 8.26
CA PRO A 25 5.11 -6.96 6.94
C PRO A 25 6.05 -5.76 7.01
N VAL A 26 7.00 -5.73 6.07
CA VAL A 26 7.97 -4.64 5.93
C VAL A 26 7.63 -3.81 4.72
N LEU A 27 7.50 -2.49 4.88
CA LEU A 27 7.33 -1.58 3.73
C LEU A 27 8.54 -1.68 2.80
N GLU A 28 8.33 -2.19 1.58
CA GLU A 28 9.35 -2.28 0.54
C GLU A 28 9.47 -0.94 -0.19
N ASP A 29 8.33 -0.44 -0.69
CA ASP A 29 8.29 0.83 -1.39
C ASP A 29 6.92 1.50 -1.39
N ALA A 30 6.92 2.81 -1.60
CA ALA A 30 5.73 3.64 -1.78
C ALA A 30 5.85 4.47 -3.06
N ARG A 31 4.80 4.50 -3.86
CA ARG A 31 4.78 5.23 -5.13
C ARG A 31 3.50 6.04 -5.28
N ILE A 32 3.65 7.30 -5.68
CA ILE A 32 2.53 8.19 -5.94
C ILE A 32 2.50 8.52 -7.43
N GLU A 33 1.37 8.28 -8.07
CA GLU A 33 1.15 8.48 -9.50
C GLU A 33 -0.14 9.23 -9.77
N THR A 34 -0.09 10.21 -10.66
CA THR A 34 -1.29 10.80 -11.25
C THR A 34 -1.70 9.99 -12.47
N ARG A 35 -2.97 9.55 -12.51
CA ARG A 35 -3.55 8.78 -13.60
C ARG A 35 -4.92 9.34 -14.01
N PRO A 36 -5.38 9.10 -15.24
CA PRO A 36 -6.76 9.39 -15.61
C PRO A 36 -7.72 8.52 -14.76
N GLY A 37 -8.72 9.18 -14.19
CA GLY A 37 -9.83 8.61 -13.43
C GLY A 37 -11.18 8.99 -14.03
N MET A 38 -12.27 8.61 -13.36
CA MET A 38 -13.62 8.81 -13.87
C MET A 38 -14.05 10.29 -13.91
N ALA A 39 -13.58 11.09 -12.95
CA ALA A 39 -13.95 12.49 -12.78
C ALA A 39 -12.81 13.48 -13.15
N GLY A 40 -11.71 13.00 -13.72
CA GLY A 40 -10.54 13.83 -14.03
C GLY A 40 -9.23 13.10 -13.79
N GLU A 41 -8.19 13.83 -13.41
CA GLU A 41 -6.95 13.22 -12.92
C GLU A 41 -7.15 12.77 -11.46
N GLU A 42 -6.68 11.57 -11.14
CA GLU A 42 -6.67 11.01 -9.79
C GLU A 42 -5.23 10.70 -9.37
N VAL A 43 -4.89 10.98 -8.13
CA VAL A 43 -3.63 10.67 -7.49
C VAL A 43 -3.75 9.36 -6.73
N TRP A 44 -3.01 8.35 -7.18
CA TRP A 44 -2.98 7.03 -6.57
C TRP A 44 -1.66 6.83 -5.83
N ALA A 45 -1.74 6.45 -4.55
CA ALA A 45 -0.60 6.12 -3.73
C ALA A 45 -0.57 4.61 -3.43
N THR A 46 0.38 3.88 -4.02
CA THR A 46 0.56 2.46 -3.76
C THR A 46 1.67 2.24 -2.74
N PHE A 47 1.35 1.57 -1.65
CA PHE A 47 2.28 1.11 -0.61
C PHE A 47 2.40 -0.40 -0.69
N ARG A 48 3.62 -0.90 -0.86
CA ARG A 48 3.88 -2.33 -1.02
C ARG A 48 4.69 -2.86 0.13
N PHE A 49 4.20 -3.94 0.72
CA PHE A 49 4.77 -4.58 1.89
C PHE A 49 5.17 -6.02 1.55
N ILE A 50 6.34 -6.44 2.05
CA ILE A 50 6.76 -7.84 2.04
C ILE A 50 6.31 -8.49 3.34
N ALA A 51 5.50 -9.54 3.25
CA ALA A 51 5.02 -10.32 4.37
C ALA A 51 5.45 -11.79 4.21
N GLU A 52 6.58 -12.16 4.81
CA GLU A 52 7.04 -13.55 4.80
C GLU A 52 5.98 -14.48 5.43
N GLY A 53 5.68 -15.61 4.78
CA GLY A 53 4.66 -16.55 5.26
C GLY A 53 3.22 -16.20 4.90
N LEU A 54 3.02 -15.25 3.99
CA LEU A 54 1.73 -15.00 3.35
C LEU A 54 1.32 -16.18 2.46
N THR A 55 0.14 -16.77 2.71
CA THR A 55 -0.37 -17.93 1.95
C THR A 55 -1.70 -17.70 1.25
N ASP A 56 -2.66 -17.09 1.94
CA ASP A 56 -4.01 -16.87 1.45
C ASP A 56 -4.56 -15.52 1.91
N TYR A 57 -5.71 -15.12 1.34
CA TYR A 57 -6.29 -13.81 1.61
C TYR A 57 -6.95 -13.78 2.98
N GLU A 58 -7.64 -14.85 3.36
CA GLU A 58 -8.35 -14.98 4.64
C GLU A 58 -7.40 -14.75 5.83
N GLN A 59 -6.14 -15.17 5.72
CA GLN A 59 -5.08 -14.91 6.69
C GLN A 59 -4.84 -13.42 6.94
N VAL A 60 -4.88 -12.59 5.91
CA VAL A 60 -4.43 -11.18 5.96
C VAL A 60 -5.52 -10.15 5.67
N ALA A 61 -6.76 -10.57 5.45
CA ALA A 61 -7.88 -9.66 5.17
C ALA A 61 -8.01 -8.56 6.26
N GLY A 62 -7.77 -8.91 7.53
CA GLY A 62 -7.81 -7.97 8.65
C GLY A 62 -6.62 -7.01 8.76
N ASP A 63 -5.55 -7.21 7.98
CA ASP A 63 -4.31 -6.43 8.10
C ASP A 63 -4.35 -5.13 7.29
N PHE A 64 -5.14 -5.10 6.21
CA PHE A 64 -5.14 -3.98 5.28
C PHE A 64 -5.59 -2.65 5.90
N ASP A 65 -6.63 -2.69 6.75
CA ASP A 65 -7.15 -1.51 7.45
C ASP A 65 -6.07 -0.89 8.38
N PRO A 66 -5.45 -1.65 9.32
CA PRO A 66 -4.33 -1.15 10.12
C PRO A 66 -3.14 -0.67 9.28
N LEU A 67 -2.78 -1.37 8.21
CA LEU A 67 -1.67 -0.96 7.34
C LEU A 67 -1.96 0.37 6.64
N CYS A 68 -3.19 0.57 6.16
CA CYS A 68 -3.56 1.84 5.56
C CYS A 68 -3.58 2.98 6.59
N ALA A 69 -4.30 2.78 7.70
CA ALA A 69 -4.54 3.83 8.68
C ALA A 69 -3.31 4.15 9.54
N GLY A 70 -2.47 3.14 9.83
CA GLY A 70 -1.31 3.24 10.71
C GLY A 70 0.02 3.51 9.98
N VAL A 71 0.14 3.14 8.71
CA VAL A 71 1.39 3.30 7.94
C VAL A 71 1.20 4.19 6.72
N ALA A 72 0.32 3.80 5.79
CA ALA A 72 0.21 4.49 4.50
C ALA A 72 -0.25 5.95 4.62
N ARG A 73 -1.36 6.20 5.34
CA ARG A 73 -1.89 7.56 5.52
C ARG A 73 -0.92 8.45 6.30
N PRO A 74 -0.36 8.03 7.46
CA PRO A 74 0.64 8.83 8.16
C PRO A 74 1.88 9.15 7.32
N ALA A 75 2.34 8.22 6.47
CA ALA A 75 3.47 8.47 5.57
C ALA A 75 3.15 9.55 4.52
N LEU A 76 1.93 9.56 3.96
CA LEU A 76 1.49 10.64 3.06
C LEU A 76 1.43 11.99 3.76
N VAL A 77 0.82 12.04 4.95
CA VAL A 77 0.72 13.27 5.76
C VAL A 77 2.10 13.81 6.11
N ALA A 78 3.01 12.96 6.58
CA ALA A 78 4.38 13.35 6.92
C ALA A 78 5.14 13.89 5.70
N ALA A 79 4.83 13.41 4.50
CA ALA A 79 5.41 13.89 3.25
C ALA A 79 4.72 15.13 2.67
N GLY A 80 3.65 15.65 3.29
CA GLY A 80 2.84 16.75 2.76
C GLY A 80 2.17 16.38 1.43
N ARG A 81 1.79 15.11 1.27
CA ARG A 81 1.18 14.57 0.05
C ARG A 81 -0.27 14.17 0.33
N GLU A 82 -1.10 14.35 -0.68
CA GLU A 82 -2.47 13.85 -0.73
C GLU A 82 -2.59 12.80 -1.82
N ALA A 83 -3.56 11.91 -1.66
CA ALA A 83 -3.93 10.89 -2.64
C ALA A 83 -5.45 10.76 -2.64
N ASP A 84 -6.04 10.55 -3.83
CA ASP A 84 -7.46 10.24 -3.98
C ASP A 84 -7.72 8.76 -3.66
N VAL A 85 -6.74 7.90 -3.93
CA VAL A 85 -6.78 6.46 -3.65
C VAL A 85 -5.47 6.00 -3.03
N ILE A 86 -5.55 5.25 -1.94
CA ILE A 86 -4.43 4.49 -1.37
C ILE A 86 -4.61 3.03 -1.72
N VAL A 87 -3.59 2.41 -2.31
CA VAL A 87 -3.53 0.97 -2.52
C VAL A 87 -2.52 0.39 -1.55
N VAL A 88 -2.94 -0.58 -0.74
CA VAL A 88 -2.05 -1.39 0.09
C VAL A 88 -1.87 -2.73 -0.62
N ALA A 89 -0.62 -3.09 -0.90
CA ALA A 89 -0.24 -4.34 -1.53
C ALA A 89 0.58 -5.18 -0.55
N LEU A 90 0.16 -6.41 -0.30
CA LEU A 90 0.94 -7.41 0.45
C LEU A 90 1.46 -8.45 -0.53
N THR A 91 2.75 -8.77 -0.44
CA THR A 91 3.38 -9.84 -1.22
C THR A 91 4.29 -10.67 -0.34
N ASP A 92 4.39 -11.97 -0.62
CA ASP A 92 5.27 -12.86 0.14
C ASP A 92 6.77 -12.67 -0.17
N ARG A 93 7.10 -11.99 -1.27
CA ARG A 93 8.48 -11.76 -1.72
C ARG A 93 8.62 -10.52 -2.61
N PRO A 94 9.84 -9.96 -2.75
CA PRO A 94 10.07 -8.83 -3.66
C PRO A 94 9.82 -9.21 -5.12
N VAL A 95 8.95 -8.46 -5.79
CA VAL A 95 8.74 -8.55 -7.24
C VAL A 95 9.20 -7.24 -7.90
N PRO A 96 10.19 -7.24 -8.80
CA PRO A 96 10.61 -6.01 -9.47
C PRO A 96 9.45 -5.36 -10.23
N ARG A 97 9.35 -4.03 -10.20
CA ARG A 97 8.30 -3.33 -10.94
C ARG A 97 8.37 -3.62 -12.44
N GLY A 98 7.21 -3.89 -13.03
CA GLY A 98 7.07 -4.24 -14.45
C GLY A 98 7.46 -5.68 -14.76
N ALA A 99 7.94 -6.45 -13.78
CA ALA A 99 8.11 -7.89 -13.91
C ALA A 99 6.81 -8.62 -13.53
N VAL A 100 6.72 -9.86 -14.00
CA VAL A 100 5.69 -10.82 -13.59
C VAL A 100 6.42 -11.95 -12.88
N ASP A 101 5.94 -12.29 -11.68
CA ASP A 101 6.34 -13.48 -10.94
C ASP A 101 5.06 -14.27 -10.65
N LEU A 102 4.96 -15.47 -11.22
CA LEU A 102 3.77 -16.33 -11.09
C LEU A 102 3.75 -17.11 -9.77
N ASP A 103 4.89 -17.17 -9.09
CA ASP A 103 5.02 -17.88 -7.82
C ASP A 103 4.78 -16.95 -6.62
N ALA A 104 4.73 -15.63 -6.84
CA ALA A 104 4.50 -14.63 -5.81
C ALA A 104 3.03 -14.61 -5.39
N VAL A 105 2.77 -14.83 -4.09
CA VAL A 105 1.45 -14.64 -3.49
C VAL A 105 1.28 -13.15 -3.22
N GLN A 106 0.19 -12.58 -3.75
CA GLN A 106 -0.05 -11.13 -3.70
C GLN A 106 -1.53 -10.83 -3.50
N PHE A 107 -1.81 -9.92 -2.56
CA PHE A 107 -3.15 -9.41 -2.31
C PHE A 107 -3.12 -7.88 -2.25
N PHE A 108 -4.24 -7.27 -2.66
CA PHE A 108 -4.35 -5.82 -2.80
C PHE A 108 -5.68 -5.37 -2.25
N GLU A 109 -5.65 -4.27 -1.49
CA GLU A 109 -6.84 -3.53 -1.12
C GLU A 109 -6.68 -2.05 -1.46
N SER A 110 -7.79 -1.43 -1.82
CA SER A 110 -7.85 -0.02 -2.19
C SER A 110 -8.73 0.75 -1.23
N PHE A 111 -8.34 1.98 -0.92
CA PHE A 111 -8.96 2.82 0.08
C PHE A 111 -9.13 4.24 -0.43
N VAL A 112 -10.22 4.88 -0.03
CA VAL A 112 -10.35 6.33 -0.08
C VAL A 112 -9.84 6.89 1.26
N PRO A 113 -8.77 7.71 1.28
CA PRO A 113 -8.31 8.31 2.51
C PRO A 113 -9.27 9.41 2.98
N SER A 114 -9.52 9.46 4.29
CA SER A 114 -10.29 10.52 4.92
C SER A 114 -9.58 11.05 6.16
N ALA A 115 -10.07 12.14 6.74
CA ALA A 115 -9.52 12.66 7.99
C ALA A 115 -9.65 11.66 9.16
N ALA A 116 -10.68 10.80 9.11
CA ALA A 116 -10.96 9.82 10.15
C ALA A 116 -10.24 8.48 9.94
N GLY A 117 -9.79 8.17 8.72
CA GLY A 117 -9.43 6.79 8.41
C GLY A 117 -8.97 6.54 6.98
N CYS A 118 -9.02 5.27 6.64
CA CYS A 118 -9.00 4.78 5.27
C CYS A 118 -10.31 4.01 5.08
N ASP A 119 -11.16 4.46 4.16
CA ASP A 119 -12.43 3.79 3.90
C ASP A 119 -12.22 2.80 2.74
N PRO A 120 -12.50 1.50 2.92
CA PRO A 120 -12.34 0.51 1.86
C PRO A 120 -13.15 0.91 0.62
N LEU A 121 -12.51 0.86 -0.55
CA LEU A 121 -13.13 1.22 -1.80
C LEU A 121 -14.04 0.06 -2.27
N GLN A 122 -15.34 0.25 -2.08
CA GLN A 122 -16.38 -0.68 -2.54
C GLN A 122 -16.67 -0.37 -4.01
N TRP A 123 -16.54 -1.38 -4.89
CA TRP A 123 -16.84 -1.28 -6.33
C TRP A 123 -18.30 -1.59 -6.65
#